data_AF-A0A958BXA2-F1
#
_entry.id   AF-A0A958BXA2-F1
#
_cell.length_a   1.000
_cell.length_b   1.000
_cell.length_c   1.000
_cell.angle_alpha   90.00
_cell.angle_beta   90.00
_cell.angle_gamma   90.00
#
_symmetry.space_group_name_H-M   'P 1'
#
loop_
_entity.id
_entity.type
_entity.pdbx_description
1 polymer ?
#
loop_
_entity_poly.entity_id
_entity_poly.type
_entity_poly.pdbx_seq_one_letter_code
_entity_poly.pdbx_strand_id
1 'polypeptide(L)'
;MKKSILIITLFLLALSLTPALAQVPEGEEYVVQAGDWLSKIADKYYGSSQTFQVIIDATNAKAAEDDSFTVIDNPDLVVPGQKLWIPAVGEGQPDGTGPSEAAPTAPAADFGEAWESVSCDTFDVAPEIAPMADCGYVTVPENRATGSDSSIKLAVARVRTESANPGAPVFLAVGGPGGDGFGRAYALPVLVPLAPVLADHDFIFFSQRGTKHAQPRLNCQGFNDAPVETAKNGWSSEERHNHEIAAMQSCIDEAEAQGIDLSAYNSVENAADVNSIRQALGYDKIVLYGQSYGTQLAQFVMRNHPEILESVILDGILAATATKEADYFDKRDSWLRVFA
;
A
#
# COMPACT_ATOMS: atom_id res chain seq x y z
N MET A 1 39.62 2.48 -73.95
CA MET A 1 39.86 1.11 -73.45
C MET A 1 39.72 1.10 -71.93
N LYS A 2 38.88 0.19 -71.42
CA LYS A 2 38.66 -0.26 -70.03
C LYS A 2 38.17 0.78 -69.00
N LYS A 3 36.84 0.82 -68.83
CA LYS A 3 36.17 1.23 -67.57
C LYS A 3 36.34 0.08 -66.57
N SER A 4 37.02 0.29 -65.46
CA SER A 4 37.11 -0.67 -64.36
C SER A 4 35.98 -0.39 -63.36
N ILE A 5 35.06 -1.35 -63.24
CA ILE A 5 33.99 -1.37 -62.24
C ILE A 5 34.60 -1.96 -60.96
N LEU A 6 34.58 -1.19 -59.87
CA LEU A 6 34.97 -1.62 -58.55
C LEU A 6 33.75 -2.32 -57.90
N ILE A 7 33.78 -3.66 -57.82
CA ILE A 7 32.77 -4.45 -57.11
C ILE A 7 33.20 -4.52 -55.63
N ILE A 8 32.54 -3.73 -54.79
CA ILE A 8 32.64 -3.86 -53.33
C ILE A 8 31.74 -5.01 -52.93
N THR A 9 32.34 -6.13 -52.49
CA THR A 9 31.60 -7.29 -51.98
C THR A 9 31.31 -7.06 -50.50
N LEU A 10 30.07 -6.72 -50.18
CA LEU A 10 29.59 -6.52 -48.82
C LEU A 10 29.34 -7.91 -48.18
N PHE A 11 30.19 -8.33 -47.24
CA PHE A 11 29.95 -9.50 -46.40
C PHE A 11 28.86 -9.13 -45.37
N LEU A 12 27.61 -9.51 -45.63
CA LEU A 12 26.55 -9.50 -44.61
C LEU A 12 26.81 -10.66 -43.65
N LEU A 13 27.33 -10.34 -42.46
CA LEU A 13 27.37 -11.25 -41.33
C LEU A 13 25.95 -11.35 -40.76
N ALA A 14 25.22 -12.40 -41.11
CA ALA A 14 23.93 -12.70 -40.50
C ALA A 14 24.16 -13.19 -39.06
N LEU A 15 23.98 -12.31 -38.06
CA LEU A 15 23.81 -12.72 -36.67
C LEU A 15 22.46 -13.44 -36.57
N SER A 16 22.47 -14.77 -36.55
CA SER A 16 21.31 -15.55 -36.11
C SER A 16 21.14 -15.35 -34.61
N LEU A 17 20.21 -14.47 -34.21
CA LEU A 17 19.68 -14.44 -32.85
C LEU A 17 18.79 -15.67 -32.69
N THR A 18 19.36 -16.78 -32.24
CA THR A 18 18.58 -17.84 -31.61
C THR A 18 18.16 -17.33 -30.23
N PRO A 19 16.86 -17.23 -29.91
CA PRO A 19 16.45 -16.97 -28.54
C PRO A 19 17.00 -18.09 -27.67
N ALA A 20 17.74 -17.75 -26.62
CA ALA A 20 18.13 -18.72 -25.62
C ALA A 20 16.84 -19.22 -24.95
N LEU A 21 16.49 -20.48 -25.17
CA LEU A 21 15.47 -21.13 -24.36
C LEU A 21 16.01 -21.14 -22.93
N ALA A 22 15.23 -20.60 -21.98
CA ALA A 22 15.57 -20.65 -20.58
C ALA A 22 15.69 -22.13 -20.18
N GLN A 23 16.90 -22.54 -19.78
CA GLN A 23 17.17 -23.93 -19.41
C GLN A 23 16.40 -24.25 -18.12
N VAL A 24 15.67 -25.37 -18.10
CA VAL A 24 14.97 -25.82 -16.89
C VAL A 24 16.00 -26.09 -15.78
N PRO A 25 15.88 -25.43 -14.61
CA PRO A 25 16.79 -25.67 -13.49
C PRO A 25 16.72 -27.13 -13.00
N GLU A 26 17.82 -27.68 -12.48
CA GLU A 26 17.78 -28.97 -11.80
C GLU A 26 16.79 -28.93 -10.62
N GLY A 27 16.10 -30.03 -10.34
CA GLY A 27 15.01 -30.06 -9.37
C GLY A 27 14.39 -31.43 -9.21
N GLU A 28 13.31 -31.48 -8.42
CA GLU A 28 12.53 -32.69 -8.20
C GLU A 28 11.07 -32.52 -8.61
N GLU A 29 10.44 -33.62 -9.01
CA GLU A 29 9.01 -33.66 -9.32
C GLU A 29 8.21 -33.75 -8.01
N TYR A 30 7.20 -32.88 -7.87
CA TYR A 30 6.21 -32.95 -6.81
C TYR A 30 4.82 -33.18 -7.39
N VAL A 31 4.08 -34.14 -6.86
CA VAL A 31 2.69 -34.38 -7.23
C VAL A 31 1.77 -33.74 -6.19
N VAL A 32 0.96 -32.77 -6.63
CA VAL A 32 0.02 -32.02 -5.78
C VAL A 32 -0.92 -32.97 -5.06
N GLN A 33 -1.08 -32.78 -3.75
CA GLN A 33 -2.01 -33.56 -2.92
C GLN A 33 -3.26 -32.73 -2.57
N ALA A 34 -4.31 -33.40 -2.09
CA ALA A 34 -5.50 -32.72 -1.60
C ALA A 34 -5.16 -31.78 -0.42
N GLY A 35 -5.55 -30.51 -0.53
CA GLY A 35 -5.25 -29.48 0.49
C GLY A 35 -3.88 -28.82 0.34
N ASP A 36 -3.21 -29.00 -0.80
CA ASP A 36 -2.04 -28.20 -1.16
C ASP A 36 -2.42 -26.92 -1.90
N TRP A 37 -1.60 -25.90 -1.72
CA TRP A 37 -1.57 -24.68 -2.52
C TRP A 37 -0.10 -24.23 -2.63
N LEU A 38 0.23 -23.44 -3.66
CA LEU A 38 1.62 -23.21 -4.05
C LEU A 38 2.48 -22.60 -2.93
N SER A 39 1.96 -21.65 -2.15
CA SER A 39 2.72 -21.04 -1.04
C SER A 39 3.00 -22.00 0.11
N LYS A 40 2.14 -22.98 0.38
CA LYS A 40 2.41 -24.06 1.35
C LYS A 40 3.51 -24.99 0.87
N ILE A 41 3.54 -25.28 -0.43
CA ILE A 41 4.60 -26.11 -1.04
C ILE A 41 5.92 -25.32 -1.00
N ALA A 42 5.92 -24.05 -1.38
CA ALA A 42 7.11 -23.21 -1.31
C ALA A 42 7.66 -23.07 0.12
N ASP A 43 6.79 -22.92 1.11
CA ASP A 43 7.20 -22.91 2.52
C ASP A 43 7.88 -24.21 2.93
N LYS A 44 7.33 -25.35 2.50
CA LYS A 44 7.91 -26.68 2.75
C LYS A 44 9.30 -26.87 2.12
N TYR A 45 9.51 -26.39 0.89
CA TYR A 45 10.74 -26.66 0.12
C TYR A 45 11.81 -25.57 0.26
N TYR A 46 11.40 -24.33 0.54
CA TYR A 46 12.30 -23.17 0.60
C TYR A 46 12.28 -22.44 1.95
N GLY A 47 11.44 -22.87 2.89
CA GLY A 47 11.25 -22.18 4.18
C GLY A 47 10.60 -20.79 4.04
N SER A 48 10.02 -20.49 2.87
CA SER A 48 9.36 -19.22 2.59
C SER A 48 8.15 -19.42 1.68
N SER A 49 6.97 -19.14 2.24
CA SER A 49 5.72 -19.14 1.50
C SER A 49 5.67 -18.14 0.32
N GLN A 50 6.54 -17.13 0.31
CA GLN A 50 6.60 -16.10 -0.76
C GLN A 50 7.34 -16.60 -2.01
N THR A 51 8.08 -17.70 -1.92
CA THR A 51 8.94 -18.21 -3.01
C THR A 51 8.16 -19.11 -3.99
N PHE A 52 6.83 -19.13 -3.91
CA PHE A 52 5.99 -20.00 -4.74
C PHE A 52 6.09 -19.68 -6.24
N GLN A 53 6.45 -18.44 -6.60
CA GLN A 53 6.67 -18.03 -7.99
C GLN A 53 7.78 -18.86 -8.66
N VAL A 54 8.81 -19.24 -7.91
CA VAL A 54 9.90 -20.08 -8.41
C VAL A 54 9.38 -21.45 -8.88
N ILE A 55 8.37 -22.00 -8.20
CA ILE A 55 7.72 -23.26 -8.59
C ILE A 55 6.92 -23.07 -9.87
N ILE A 56 6.22 -21.93 -10.01
CA ILE A 56 5.43 -21.61 -11.21
C ILE A 56 6.33 -21.53 -12.44
N ASP A 57 7.36 -20.70 -12.37
CA ASP A 57 8.25 -20.44 -13.50
C ASP A 57 8.96 -21.72 -13.94
N ALA A 58 9.44 -22.50 -12.96
CA ALA A 58 10.13 -23.76 -13.21
C ALA A 58 9.18 -24.84 -13.76
N THR A 59 7.93 -24.91 -13.27
CA THR A 59 6.91 -25.83 -13.80
C THR A 59 6.50 -25.46 -15.22
N ASN A 60 6.36 -24.16 -15.52
CA ASN A 60 6.00 -23.68 -16.85
C ASN A 60 7.14 -23.89 -17.86
N ALA A 61 8.40 -23.69 -17.43
CA ALA A 61 9.56 -24.05 -18.23
C ALA A 61 9.61 -25.57 -18.49
N LYS A 62 9.33 -26.40 -17.47
CA LYS A 62 9.27 -27.85 -17.61
C LYS A 62 8.16 -28.31 -18.56
N ALA A 63 6.99 -27.67 -18.50
CA ALA A 63 5.86 -27.94 -19.39
C ALA A 63 6.13 -27.60 -20.87
N ALA A 64 7.12 -26.75 -21.15
CA ALA A 64 7.58 -26.51 -22.52
C ALA A 64 8.44 -27.65 -23.10
N GLU A 65 8.98 -28.51 -22.23
CA GLU A 65 9.87 -29.62 -22.61
C GLU A 65 9.22 -31.01 -22.40
N ASP A 66 8.29 -31.14 -21.45
CA ASP A 66 7.66 -32.38 -21.02
C ASP A 66 6.15 -32.18 -20.84
N ASP A 67 5.36 -32.75 -21.77
CA ASP A 67 3.89 -32.66 -21.81
C ASP A 67 3.20 -33.30 -20.58
N SER A 68 3.92 -33.99 -19.69
CA SER A 68 3.36 -34.49 -18.43
C SER A 68 3.21 -33.39 -17.37
N PHE A 69 3.82 -32.21 -17.57
CA PHE A 69 3.62 -31.01 -16.76
C PHE A 69 2.58 -30.10 -17.42
N THR A 70 1.76 -29.44 -16.60
CA THR A 70 0.74 -28.51 -17.08
C THR A 70 1.13 -27.09 -16.70
N VAL A 71 1.02 -26.17 -17.66
CA VAL A 71 1.25 -24.74 -17.44
C VAL A 71 0.30 -24.23 -16.35
N ILE A 72 0.87 -23.51 -15.39
CA ILE A 72 0.16 -22.83 -14.32
C ILE A 72 -0.12 -21.40 -14.76
N ASP A 73 -1.30 -21.19 -15.34
CA ASP A 73 -1.78 -19.86 -15.74
C ASP A 73 -2.51 -19.13 -14.60
N ASN A 74 -3.01 -19.89 -13.62
CA ASN A 74 -3.64 -19.37 -12.41
C ASN A 74 -2.99 -19.98 -11.16
N PRO A 75 -2.21 -19.19 -10.38
CA PRO A 75 -1.50 -19.70 -9.20
C PRO A 75 -2.42 -20.14 -8.05
N ASP A 76 -3.68 -19.67 -8.04
CA ASP A 76 -4.66 -20.06 -7.03
C ASP A 76 -5.31 -21.42 -7.33
N LEU A 77 -5.01 -22.02 -8.49
CA LEU A 77 -5.62 -23.26 -8.95
C LEU A 77 -4.57 -24.32 -9.31
N VAL A 78 -4.14 -25.07 -8.28
CA VAL A 78 -3.45 -26.34 -8.46
C VAL A 78 -4.36 -27.49 -8.05
N VAL A 79 -4.34 -28.58 -8.82
CA VAL A 79 -5.26 -29.71 -8.60
C VAL A 79 -4.51 -30.96 -8.15
N PRO A 80 -5.09 -31.79 -7.26
CA PRO A 80 -4.47 -33.04 -6.86
C PRO A 80 -4.12 -33.92 -8.06
N GLY A 81 -2.90 -34.45 -8.08
CA GLY A 81 -2.34 -35.23 -9.20
C GLY A 81 -1.57 -34.39 -10.23
N GLN A 82 -1.65 -33.06 -10.19
CA GLN A 82 -0.84 -32.19 -11.03
C GLN A 82 0.64 -32.30 -10.65
N LYS A 83 1.52 -32.38 -11.65
CA LYS A 83 2.97 -32.36 -11.44
C LYS A 83 3.49 -30.92 -11.40
N LEU A 84 4.32 -30.64 -10.41
CA LEU A 84 5.09 -29.42 -10.25
C LEU A 84 6.57 -29.75 -10.33
N TRP A 85 7.35 -28.85 -10.93
CA TRP A 85 8.81 -28.93 -10.90
C TRP A 85 9.32 -28.04 -9.76
N ILE A 86 9.94 -28.65 -8.75
CA ILE A 86 10.51 -27.96 -7.60
C ILE A 86 12.02 -27.82 -7.85
N PRO A 87 12.49 -26.65 -8.31
CA PRO A 87 13.91 -26.45 -8.57
C PRO A 87 14.74 -26.59 -7.28
N ALA A 88 15.89 -27.24 -7.39
CA ALA A 88 16.85 -27.35 -6.31
C ALA A 88 17.39 -25.97 -5.96
N VAL A 89 17.58 -25.71 -4.67
CA VAL A 89 18.24 -24.49 -4.20
C VAL A 89 19.71 -24.58 -4.59
N GLY A 90 20.11 -23.83 -5.62
CA GLY A 90 21.52 -23.73 -6.00
C GLY A 90 22.32 -22.97 -4.92
N GLU A 91 23.53 -23.44 -4.62
CA GLU A 91 24.55 -22.64 -3.91
C GLU A 91 24.84 -21.39 -4.77
N GLY A 92 24.10 -20.30 -4.52
CA GLY A 92 24.12 -19.11 -5.38
C GLY A 92 22.83 -18.28 -5.42
N GLN A 93 21.76 -18.67 -4.73
CA GLN A 93 20.59 -17.82 -4.48
C GLN A 93 20.64 -17.28 -3.04
N PRO A 94 20.27 -16.00 -2.79
CA PRO A 94 20.87 -15.22 -1.72
C PRO A 94 20.35 -15.66 -0.35
N ASP A 95 21.24 -16.27 0.44
CA ASP A 95 21.14 -16.22 1.89
C ASP A 95 21.24 -14.74 2.30
N GLY A 96 20.17 -14.21 2.86
CA GLY A 96 19.96 -12.78 3.17
C GLY A 96 20.85 -12.21 4.29
N THR A 97 22.17 -12.43 4.24
CA THR A 97 23.13 -11.96 5.26
C THR A 97 24.47 -11.44 4.71
N GLY A 98 24.65 -11.25 3.40
CA GLY A 98 25.82 -10.59 2.82
C GLY A 98 25.69 -9.05 2.80
N PRO A 99 26.79 -8.27 2.91
CA PRO A 99 26.73 -6.82 2.97
C PRO A 99 26.18 -6.29 1.64
N SER A 100 25.01 -5.63 1.72
CA SER A 100 24.34 -4.99 0.60
C SER A 100 25.30 -4.03 -0.12
N GLU A 101 25.65 -4.36 -1.36
CA GLU A 101 26.24 -3.40 -2.29
C GLU A 101 25.18 -2.32 -2.52
N ALA A 102 25.51 -1.08 -2.13
CA ALA A 102 24.56 0.01 -2.05
C ALA A 102 23.74 0.13 -3.34
N ALA A 103 22.43 -0.04 -3.22
CA ALA A 103 21.48 0.22 -4.28
C ALA A 103 21.75 1.61 -4.89
N PRO A 104 21.59 1.79 -6.21
CA PRO A 104 21.71 3.10 -6.83
C PRO A 104 20.75 4.03 -6.10
N THR A 105 21.30 5.06 -5.48
CA THR A 105 20.53 5.98 -4.64
C THR A 105 19.62 6.76 -5.57
N ALA A 106 18.31 6.50 -5.52
CA ALA A 106 17.33 7.47 -5.99
C ALA A 106 17.69 8.86 -5.41
N PRO A 107 17.45 9.96 -6.12
CA PRO A 107 17.83 11.29 -5.64
C PRO A 107 17.32 11.46 -4.20
N ALA A 108 18.25 11.74 -3.28
CA ALA A 108 17.88 12.06 -1.90
C ALA A 108 16.85 13.19 -1.96
N ALA A 109 15.68 12.99 -1.36
CA ALA A 109 14.67 14.03 -1.35
C ALA A 109 15.21 15.26 -0.62
N ASP A 110 14.99 16.42 -1.23
CA ASP A 110 15.12 17.71 -0.55
C ASP A 110 13.86 17.92 0.29
N PHE A 111 13.78 17.24 1.43
CA PHE A 111 12.65 17.36 2.34
C PHE A 111 12.63 18.76 2.97
N GLY A 112 11.46 19.40 2.96
CA GLY A 112 11.28 20.74 3.53
C GLY A 112 11.36 20.76 5.06
N GLU A 113 11.39 21.97 5.64
CA GLU A 113 11.59 22.19 7.08
C GLU A 113 10.54 21.52 7.99
N ALA A 114 9.35 21.20 7.46
CA ALA A 114 8.30 20.52 8.20
C ALA A 114 8.55 19.01 8.42
N TRP A 115 9.54 18.44 7.71
CA TRP A 115 9.88 17.02 7.75
C TRP A 115 10.89 16.70 8.86
N GLU A 116 10.59 15.65 9.62
CA GLU A 116 11.46 15.07 10.62
C GLU A 116 11.66 13.58 10.32
N SER A 117 12.84 13.18 9.84
CA SER A 117 13.15 11.78 9.55
C SER A 117 13.15 10.91 10.81
N VAL A 118 12.56 9.73 10.71
CA VAL A 118 12.60 8.68 11.76
C VAL A 118 12.88 7.31 11.14
N SER A 119 13.11 6.29 11.98
CA SER A 119 13.18 4.92 11.47
C SER A 119 11.83 4.48 10.93
N CYS A 120 11.81 3.75 9.81
CA CYS A 120 10.58 3.13 9.30
C CYS A 120 9.96 2.12 10.27
N ASP A 121 10.76 1.55 11.19
CA ASP A 121 10.28 0.69 12.28
C ASP A 121 9.35 1.45 13.24
N THR A 122 9.45 2.78 13.32
CA THR A 122 8.57 3.61 14.15
C THR A 122 7.11 3.53 13.70
N PHE A 123 6.84 3.19 12.44
CA PHE A 123 5.50 3.14 11.86
C PHE A 123 5.04 1.73 11.48
N ASP A 124 5.73 0.70 11.99
CA ASP A 124 5.49 -0.71 11.62
C ASP A 124 5.53 -0.95 10.10
N VAL A 125 6.36 -0.20 9.37
CA VAL A 125 6.55 -0.42 7.93
C VAL A 125 7.12 -1.82 7.71
N ALA A 126 6.57 -2.53 6.73
CA ALA A 126 6.98 -3.89 6.44
C ALA A 126 8.51 -3.97 6.17
N PRO A 127 9.24 -4.94 6.74
CA PRO A 127 10.70 -5.06 6.56
C PRO A 127 11.15 -5.13 5.10
N GLU A 128 10.28 -5.61 4.20
CA GLU A 128 10.54 -5.68 2.76
C GLU A 128 10.47 -4.30 2.09
N ILE A 129 9.70 -3.36 2.67
CA ILE A 129 9.49 -2.00 2.16
C ILE A 129 10.45 -1.00 2.83
N ALA A 130 10.78 -1.21 4.10
CA ALA A 130 11.59 -0.26 4.88
C ALA A 130 12.93 0.13 4.20
N PRO A 131 13.70 -0.78 3.55
CA PRO A 131 14.95 -0.41 2.87
C PRO A 131 14.77 0.51 1.67
N MET A 132 13.60 0.48 1.03
CA MET A 132 13.25 1.32 -0.12
C MET A 132 12.42 2.55 0.28
N ALA A 133 12.18 2.75 1.57
CA ALA A 133 11.33 3.83 2.06
C ALA A 133 12.11 4.94 2.78
N ASP A 134 11.60 6.16 2.67
CA ASP A 134 11.93 7.27 3.56
C ASP A 134 10.75 7.46 4.53
N CYS A 135 11.03 7.43 5.83
CA CYS A 135 10.00 7.56 6.87
C CYS A 135 10.27 8.79 7.73
N GLY A 136 9.21 9.52 8.05
CA GLY A 136 9.30 10.73 8.83
C GLY A 136 7.95 11.25 9.29
N TYR A 137 8.01 12.25 10.15
CA TYR A 137 6.86 13.04 10.54
C TYR A 137 6.81 14.32 9.71
N VAL A 138 5.62 14.70 9.25
CA VAL A 138 5.34 16.04 8.75
C VAL A 138 4.59 16.82 9.84
N THR A 139 5.18 17.92 10.30
CA THR A 139 4.55 18.82 11.28
C THR A 139 3.61 19.79 10.56
N VAL A 140 2.36 19.86 10.99
CA VAL A 140 1.32 20.71 10.38
C VAL A 140 0.51 21.44 11.45
N PRO A 141 -0.12 22.59 11.15
CA PRO A 141 -1.04 23.23 12.07
C PRO A 141 -2.20 22.29 12.43
N GLU A 142 -2.58 22.24 13.70
CA GLU A 142 -3.75 21.48 14.14
C GLU A 142 -5.01 22.07 13.53
N ASN A 143 -5.22 23.38 13.71
CA ASN A 143 -6.42 24.06 13.26
C ASN A 143 -6.07 25.33 12.47
N ARG A 144 -6.13 25.25 11.14
CA ARG A 144 -5.89 26.38 10.23
C ARG A 144 -7.06 27.36 10.21
N ALA A 145 -8.28 26.88 10.48
CA ALA A 145 -9.47 27.73 10.51
C ALA A 145 -9.46 28.76 11.66
N THR A 146 -8.86 28.41 12.81
CA THR A 146 -8.74 29.33 13.96
C THR A 146 -7.43 30.10 14.00
N GLY A 147 -6.45 29.72 13.18
CA GLY A 147 -5.10 30.28 13.23
C GLY A 147 -4.35 29.88 14.51
N SER A 148 -4.63 28.68 15.03
CA SER A 148 -3.96 28.14 16.22
C SER A 148 -2.46 27.94 15.96
N ASP A 149 -1.63 28.27 16.95
CA ASP A 149 -0.19 27.96 16.95
C ASP A 149 0.08 26.48 17.30
N SER A 150 -0.96 25.71 17.67
CA SER A 150 -0.83 24.29 17.97
C SER A 150 -0.56 23.48 16.70
N SER A 151 0.34 22.51 16.80
CA SER A 151 0.75 21.66 15.68
C SER A 151 0.54 20.18 16.00
N ILE A 152 0.25 19.41 14.97
CA ILE A 152 0.21 17.95 15.01
C ILE A 152 1.31 17.38 14.10
N LYS A 153 1.70 16.13 14.33
CA LYS A 153 2.62 15.40 13.47
C LYS A 153 1.90 14.26 12.76
N LEU A 154 2.10 14.16 11.45
CA LEU A 154 1.56 13.09 10.62
C LEU A 154 2.69 12.17 10.20
N ALA A 155 2.58 10.88 10.52
CA ALA A 155 3.54 9.90 10.04
C ALA A 155 3.38 9.73 8.52
N VAL A 156 4.50 9.67 7.82
CA VAL A 156 4.55 9.56 6.37
C VAL A 156 5.67 8.58 6.00
N ALA A 157 5.38 7.68 5.07
CA ALA A 157 6.38 6.86 4.41
C ALA A 157 6.28 7.03 2.90
N ARG A 158 7.42 7.37 2.30
CA ARG A 158 7.60 7.39 0.85
C ARG A 158 8.31 6.11 0.44
N VAL A 159 7.63 5.22 -0.27
CA VAL A 159 8.28 4.13 -1.01
C VAL A 159 8.82 4.72 -2.30
N ARG A 160 10.13 4.62 -2.49
CA ARG A 160 10.81 5.20 -3.64
C ARG A 160 10.60 4.36 -4.89
N THR A 161 10.37 5.01 -6.02
CA THR A 161 10.55 4.38 -7.33
C THR A 161 12.04 4.29 -7.70
N GLU A 162 12.40 3.24 -8.45
CA GLU A 162 13.72 3.10 -9.07
C GLU A 162 13.77 3.74 -10.47
N SER A 163 12.65 4.27 -10.96
CA SER A 163 12.56 4.88 -12.29
C SER A 163 13.41 6.14 -12.39
N ALA A 164 14.18 6.25 -13.48
CA ALA A 164 15.02 7.42 -13.73
C ALA A 164 14.20 8.68 -14.09
N ASN A 165 12.95 8.52 -14.51
CA ASN A 165 12.03 9.61 -14.86
C ASN A 165 10.69 9.38 -14.17
N PRO A 166 10.61 9.57 -12.85
CA PRO A 166 9.42 9.26 -12.09
C PRO A 166 8.25 10.15 -12.50
N GLY A 167 7.04 9.58 -12.52
CA GLY A 167 5.79 10.32 -12.63
C GLY A 167 5.43 11.02 -11.32
N ALA A 168 4.27 11.69 -11.31
CA ALA A 168 3.74 12.29 -10.07
C ALA A 168 3.51 11.22 -8.99
N PRO A 169 3.87 11.46 -7.72
CA PRO A 169 3.72 10.47 -6.64
C PRO A 169 2.26 10.11 -6.41
N VAL A 170 2.03 8.87 -5.98
CA VAL A 170 0.70 8.38 -5.62
C VAL A 170 0.51 8.48 -4.10
N PHE A 171 -0.45 9.29 -3.68
CA PHE A 171 -0.84 9.44 -2.28
C PHE A 171 -2.04 8.55 -1.97
N LEU A 172 -1.91 7.66 -0.98
CA LEU A 172 -2.99 6.79 -0.56
C LEU A 172 -3.76 7.37 0.64
N ALA A 173 -4.96 7.88 0.38
CA ALA A 173 -5.94 8.25 1.41
C ALA A 173 -6.84 7.05 1.72
N VAL A 174 -6.84 6.58 2.97
CA VAL A 174 -7.51 5.32 3.35
C VAL A 174 -8.88 5.52 3.98
N GLY A 175 -9.61 4.41 4.04
CA GLY A 175 -10.98 4.32 4.53
C GLY A 175 -11.15 4.26 6.04
N GLY A 176 -12.38 3.96 6.46
CA GLY A 176 -12.80 3.93 7.86
C GLY A 176 -14.02 4.82 8.07
N PRO A 177 -13.86 6.11 8.49
CA PRO A 177 -12.64 6.81 8.89
C PRO A 177 -11.92 6.18 10.10
N GLY A 178 -10.70 6.64 10.40
CA GLY A 178 -9.88 6.11 11.51
C GLY A 178 -8.89 5.01 11.08
N GLY A 179 -8.94 4.57 9.82
CA GLY A 179 -7.91 3.73 9.22
C GLY A 179 -6.58 4.48 9.14
N ASP A 180 -5.48 3.75 9.32
CA ASP A 180 -4.13 4.30 9.24
C ASP A 180 -3.45 3.81 7.97
N GLY A 181 -2.81 4.71 7.22
CA GLY A 181 -2.22 4.41 5.90
C GLY A 181 -1.13 3.34 5.93
N PHE A 182 -0.55 3.07 7.10
CA PHE A 182 0.45 2.02 7.30
C PHE A 182 -0.17 0.64 7.56
N GLY A 183 -1.49 0.56 7.73
CA GLY A 183 -2.19 -0.70 7.92
C GLY A 183 -2.06 -1.61 6.70
N ARG A 184 -1.50 -2.82 6.86
CA ARG A 184 -1.35 -3.81 5.78
C ARG A 184 -2.66 -4.10 5.04
N ALA A 185 -3.78 -4.09 5.76
CA ALA A 185 -5.12 -4.30 5.20
C ALA A 185 -5.57 -3.18 4.23
N TYR A 186 -4.98 -2.00 4.32
CA TYR A 186 -5.21 -0.88 3.40
C TYR A 186 -4.15 -0.84 2.30
N ALA A 187 -2.88 -0.93 2.68
CA ALA A 187 -1.75 -0.72 1.76
C ALA A 187 -1.56 -1.87 0.75
N LEU A 188 -1.55 -3.13 1.19
CA LEU A 188 -1.21 -4.26 0.32
C LEU A 188 -2.22 -4.54 -0.79
N PRO A 189 -3.55 -4.43 -0.55
CA PRO A 189 -4.52 -4.60 -1.62
C PRO A 189 -4.42 -3.57 -2.75
N VAL A 190 -3.75 -2.43 -2.52
CA VAL A 190 -3.47 -1.43 -3.54
C VAL A 190 -2.10 -1.67 -4.16
N LEU A 191 -1.06 -1.78 -3.34
CA LEU A 191 0.33 -1.92 -3.80
C LEU A 191 0.56 -3.15 -4.66
N VAL A 192 0.10 -4.32 -4.21
CA VAL A 192 0.48 -5.60 -4.84
C VAL A 192 -0.19 -5.75 -6.22
N PRO A 193 -1.51 -5.53 -6.37
CA PRO A 193 -2.15 -5.66 -7.68
C PRO A 193 -1.74 -4.57 -8.67
N LEU A 194 -1.31 -3.40 -8.17
CA LEU A 194 -0.95 -2.25 -9.01
C LEU A 194 0.57 -2.07 -9.15
N ALA A 195 1.39 -3.00 -8.64
CA ALA A 195 2.84 -2.87 -8.61
C ALA A 195 3.45 -2.47 -9.98
N PRO A 196 3.06 -3.05 -11.12
CA PRO A 196 3.61 -2.64 -12.42
C PRO A 196 3.25 -1.19 -12.80
N VAL A 197 2.09 -0.70 -12.37
CA VAL A 197 1.61 0.66 -12.66
C VAL A 197 2.24 1.67 -11.69
N LEU A 198 2.48 1.26 -10.44
CA LEU A 198 3.10 2.09 -9.41
C LEU A 198 4.63 2.13 -9.52
N ALA A 199 5.24 1.22 -10.29
CA ALA A 199 6.69 1.10 -10.40
C ALA A 199 7.41 2.38 -10.83
N ASP A 200 6.75 3.25 -11.62
CA ASP A 200 7.30 4.54 -12.08
C ASP A 200 6.94 5.72 -11.18
N HIS A 201 6.38 5.48 -10.00
CA HIS A 201 5.89 6.51 -9.09
C HIS A 201 6.38 6.27 -7.66
N ASP A 202 6.76 7.34 -6.96
CA ASP A 202 6.86 7.26 -5.50
C ASP A 202 5.46 6.97 -4.92
N PHE A 203 5.38 6.04 -3.96
CA PHE A 203 4.12 5.68 -3.31
C PHE A 203 4.13 6.16 -1.86
N ILE A 204 3.14 6.98 -1.50
CA ILE A 204 3.09 7.66 -0.20
C ILE A 204 1.98 7.07 0.67
N PHE A 205 2.39 6.44 1.78
CA PHE A 205 1.52 6.17 2.92
C PHE A 205 1.58 7.33 3.88
N PHE A 206 0.45 7.67 4.50
CA PHE A 206 0.44 8.63 5.58
C PHE A 206 -0.66 8.33 6.59
N SER A 207 -0.40 8.71 7.83
CA SER A 207 -1.42 8.75 8.87
C SER A 207 -2.25 10.01 8.72
N GLN A 208 -3.57 9.85 8.70
CA GLN A 208 -4.50 10.96 8.77
C GLN A 208 -4.56 11.49 10.22
N ARG A 209 -4.87 12.77 10.41
CA ARG A 209 -4.92 13.40 11.75
C ARG A 209 -5.71 12.55 12.75
N GLY A 210 -5.13 12.31 13.93
CA GLY A 210 -5.75 11.49 14.99
C GLY A 210 -5.64 9.97 14.83
N THR A 211 -5.11 9.45 13.72
CA THR A 211 -4.96 8.00 13.49
C THR A 211 -3.71 7.42 14.17
N LYS A 212 -3.50 6.09 14.04
CA LYS A 212 -2.59 5.29 14.88
C LYS A 212 -1.19 5.89 15.03
N HIS A 213 -0.55 6.34 13.95
CA HIS A 213 0.81 6.88 14.02
C HIS A 213 0.87 8.41 14.04
N ALA A 214 -0.27 9.11 13.98
CA ALA A 214 -0.32 10.57 14.14
C ALA A 214 -0.09 10.98 15.61
N GLN A 215 0.37 12.22 15.80
CA GLN A 215 0.55 12.83 17.13
C GLN A 215 -0.23 14.16 17.19
N PRO A 216 -1.28 14.27 18.03
CA PRO A 216 -1.77 13.24 18.94
C PRO A 216 -2.53 12.12 18.21
N ARG A 217 -2.54 10.94 18.82
CA ARG A 217 -3.38 9.81 18.43
C ARG A 217 -4.68 9.87 19.22
N LEU A 218 -5.82 9.90 18.53
CA LEU A 218 -7.12 9.81 19.15
C LEU A 218 -7.48 8.33 19.34
N ASN A 219 -7.29 7.83 20.56
CA ASN A 219 -7.59 6.44 20.92
C ASN A 219 -8.48 6.37 22.17
N CYS A 220 -9.77 6.15 21.96
CA CYS A 220 -10.72 5.98 23.05
C CYS A 220 -10.70 4.54 23.57
N GLN A 221 -9.73 4.23 24.44
CA GLN A 221 -9.49 2.86 24.90
C GLN A 221 -10.72 2.24 25.58
N GLY A 222 -11.40 2.98 26.48
CA GLY A 222 -12.62 2.49 27.13
C GLY A 222 -13.73 2.14 26.14
N PHE A 223 -13.88 2.92 25.06
CA PHE A 223 -14.85 2.61 24.01
C PHE A 223 -14.44 1.36 23.22
N ASN A 224 -13.16 1.23 22.89
CA ASN A 224 -12.62 0.08 22.15
C ASN A 224 -12.69 -1.24 22.95
N ASP A 225 -12.62 -1.17 24.28
CA ASP A 225 -12.70 -2.33 25.16
C ASP A 225 -14.15 -2.79 25.42
N ALA A 226 -15.14 -1.92 25.17
CA ALA A 226 -16.55 -2.18 25.45
C ALA A 226 -17.08 -3.51 24.88
N PRO A 227 -16.74 -3.96 23.65
CA PRO A 227 -17.16 -5.27 23.15
C PRO A 227 -16.60 -6.44 23.97
N VAL A 228 -15.33 -6.36 24.39
CA VAL A 228 -14.68 -7.39 25.20
C VAL A 228 -15.27 -7.39 26.61
N GLU A 229 -15.50 -6.21 27.19
CA GLU A 229 -16.13 -6.07 28.50
C GLU A 229 -17.58 -6.56 28.49
N THR A 230 -18.34 -6.25 27.44
CA THR A 230 -19.70 -6.79 27.23
C THR A 230 -19.69 -8.31 27.26
N ALA A 231 -18.78 -8.94 26.50
CA ALA A 231 -18.68 -10.39 26.44
C ALA A 231 -18.27 -11.01 27.79
N LYS A 232 -17.33 -10.39 28.51
CA LYS A 232 -16.87 -10.86 29.83
C LYS A 232 -17.95 -10.75 30.90
N ASN A 233 -18.72 -9.67 30.89
CA ASN A 233 -19.68 -9.36 31.95
C ASN A 233 -21.12 -9.80 31.61
N GLY A 234 -21.38 -10.21 30.38
CA GLY A 234 -22.72 -10.61 29.93
C GLY A 234 -23.70 -9.44 29.88
N TRP A 235 -23.22 -8.23 29.56
CA TRP A 235 -24.05 -7.03 29.50
C TRP A 235 -25.12 -7.12 28.42
N SER A 236 -26.31 -6.59 28.75
CA SER A 236 -27.36 -6.31 27.79
C SER A 236 -26.93 -5.23 26.78
N SER A 237 -27.70 -5.09 25.69
CA SER A 237 -27.44 -4.03 24.71
C SER A 237 -27.54 -2.62 25.31
N GLU A 238 -28.38 -2.43 26.31
CA GLU A 238 -28.55 -1.14 27.00
C GLU A 238 -27.35 -0.83 27.89
N GLU A 239 -26.88 -1.81 28.68
CA GLU A 239 -25.69 -1.66 29.52
C GLU A 239 -24.45 -1.37 28.68
N ARG A 240 -24.25 -2.12 27.59
CA ARG A 240 -23.17 -1.85 26.62
C ARG A 240 -23.27 -0.42 26.06
N HIS A 241 -24.46 -0.02 25.62
CA HIS A 241 -24.66 1.31 25.03
C HIS A 241 -24.36 2.44 26.02
N ASN A 242 -24.83 2.32 27.27
CA ASN A 242 -24.57 3.30 28.32
C ASN A 242 -23.07 3.37 28.65
N HIS A 243 -22.39 2.22 28.68
CA HIS A 243 -20.95 2.15 28.88
C HIS A 243 -20.19 2.80 27.72
N GLU A 244 -20.55 2.50 26.47
CA GLU A 244 -19.97 3.10 25.27
C GLU A 244 -20.10 4.63 25.27
N ILE A 245 -21.28 5.17 25.64
CA ILE A 245 -21.49 6.62 25.76
C ILE A 245 -20.58 7.22 26.83
N ALA A 246 -20.54 6.61 28.03
CA ALA A 246 -19.72 7.11 29.13
C ALA A 246 -18.22 7.08 28.79
N ALA A 247 -17.76 6.00 28.15
CA ALA A 247 -16.39 5.86 27.71
C ALA A 247 -16.02 6.87 26.61
N MET A 248 -16.95 7.16 25.68
CA MET A 248 -16.75 8.20 24.67
C MET A 248 -16.67 9.60 25.30
N GLN A 249 -17.53 9.91 26.28
CA GLN A 249 -17.45 11.19 26.99
C GLN A 249 -16.12 11.34 27.74
N SER A 250 -15.64 10.29 28.42
CA SER A 250 -14.32 10.30 29.06
C SER A 250 -13.21 10.57 28.05
N CYS A 251 -13.28 9.94 26.88
CA CYS A 251 -12.28 10.15 25.82
C CYS A 251 -12.27 11.60 25.32
N ILE A 252 -13.45 12.21 25.16
CA ILE A 252 -13.58 13.63 24.77
C ILE A 252 -12.97 14.52 25.85
N ASP A 253 -13.38 14.34 27.11
CA ASP A 253 -12.90 15.14 28.24
C ASP A 253 -11.37 15.02 28.40
N GLU A 254 -10.82 13.83 28.22
CA GLU A 254 -9.37 13.56 28.28
C GLU A 254 -8.61 14.25 27.13
N ALA A 255 -9.16 14.26 25.92
CA ALA A 255 -8.56 14.94 24.78
C ALA A 255 -8.58 16.46 24.97
N GLU A 256 -9.73 17.02 25.39
CA GLU A 256 -9.87 18.45 25.68
C GLU A 256 -8.94 18.89 26.82
N ALA A 257 -8.80 18.07 27.87
CA ALA A 257 -7.87 18.34 28.97
C ALA A 257 -6.39 18.31 28.54
N GLN A 258 -6.06 17.58 27.47
CA GLN A 258 -4.73 17.61 26.83
C GLN A 258 -4.54 18.81 25.90
N GLY A 259 -5.55 19.66 25.75
CA GLY A 259 -5.54 20.82 24.86
C GLY A 259 -5.76 20.47 23.40
N ILE A 260 -6.25 19.26 23.10
CA ILE A 260 -6.54 18.82 21.73
C ILE A 260 -7.82 19.51 21.25
N ASP A 261 -7.73 20.21 20.12
CA ASP A 261 -8.90 20.84 19.50
C ASP A 261 -9.66 19.84 18.63
N LEU A 262 -10.61 19.13 19.23
CA LEU A 262 -11.44 18.14 18.55
C LEU A 262 -12.22 18.70 17.34
N SER A 263 -12.46 20.02 17.28
CA SER A 263 -13.11 20.64 16.12
C SER A 263 -12.26 20.56 14.85
N ALA A 264 -10.95 20.38 14.99
CA ALA A 264 -9.99 20.30 13.90
C ALA A 264 -9.92 18.90 13.24
N TYR A 265 -10.50 17.85 13.84
CA TYR A 265 -10.38 16.47 13.34
C TYR A 265 -11.47 16.18 12.31
N ASN A 266 -11.39 16.89 11.19
CA ASN A 266 -12.37 16.87 10.11
C ASN A 266 -11.72 16.81 8.71
N SER A 267 -12.51 16.54 7.67
CA SER A 267 -12.01 16.37 6.30
C SER A 267 -11.49 17.65 5.63
N VAL A 268 -11.86 18.85 6.12
CA VAL A 268 -11.33 20.12 5.58
C VAL A 268 -9.87 20.27 5.96
N GLU A 269 -9.58 20.11 7.26
CA GLU A 269 -8.21 20.21 7.74
C GLU A 269 -7.37 19.01 7.28
N ASN A 270 -7.94 17.80 7.20
CA ASN A 270 -7.22 16.66 6.65
C ASN A 270 -6.88 16.85 5.16
N ALA A 271 -7.70 17.55 4.36
CA ALA A 271 -7.36 17.88 2.99
C ALA A 271 -6.19 18.89 2.90
N ALA A 272 -6.13 19.85 3.82
CA ALA A 272 -5.00 20.76 3.93
C ALA A 272 -3.71 20.04 4.34
N ASP A 273 -3.81 19.00 5.16
CA ASP A 273 -2.67 18.15 5.52
C ASP A 273 -2.08 17.42 4.32
N VAL A 274 -2.91 16.92 3.40
CA VAL A 274 -2.41 16.29 2.15
C VAL A 274 -1.54 17.26 1.37
N ASN A 275 -1.94 18.53 1.27
CA ASN A 275 -1.11 19.57 0.65
C ASN A 275 0.16 19.86 1.45
N SER A 276 0.09 19.94 2.77
CA SER A 276 1.27 20.14 3.62
C SER A 276 2.28 18.99 3.49
N ILE A 277 1.82 17.74 3.42
CA ILE A 277 2.68 16.56 3.19
C ILE A 277 3.34 16.67 1.81
N ARG A 278 2.57 16.97 0.75
CA ARG A 278 3.14 17.19 -0.59
C ARG A 278 4.26 18.24 -0.57
N GLN A 279 4.02 19.38 0.07
CA GLN A 279 5.02 20.45 0.19
C GLN A 279 6.27 20.00 0.93
N ALA A 280 6.09 19.32 2.07
CA ALA A 280 7.20 18.80 2.87
C ALA A 280 8.04 17.77 2.10
N LEU A 281 7.42 17.00 1.21
CA LEU A 281 8.09 16.03 0.35
C LEU A 281 8.67 16.64 -0.95
N GLY A 282 8.42 17.92 -1.23
CA GLY A 282 8.99 18.63 -2.39
C GLY A 282 8.32 18.34 -3.74
N TYR A 283 7.10 17.80 -3.76
CA TYR A 283 6.41 17.50 -5.03
C TYR A 283 5.55 18.66 -5.51
N ASP A 284 5.48 18.91 -6.81
CA ASP A 284 4.59 19.93 -7.37
C ASP A 284 3.12 19.48 -7.40
N LYS A 285 2.88 18.26 -7.88
CA LYS A 285 1.56 17.65 -8.02
C LYS A 285 1.55 16.20 -7.55
N ILE A 286 0.37 15.68 -7.27
CA ILE A 286 0.14 14.31 -6.80
C ILE A 286 -0.95 13.61 -7.63
N VAL A 287 -0.86 12.29 -7.71
CA VAL A 287 -2.01 11.42 -7.99
C VAL A 287 -2.63 11.04 -6.65
N LEU A 288 -3.90 11.37 -6.42
CA LEU A 288 -4.57 11.05 -5.16
C LEU A 288 -5.46 9.82 -5.33
N TYR A 289 -5.11 8.73 -4.65
CA TYR A 289 -5.93 7.53 -4.55
C TYR A 289 -6.74 7.58 -3.25
N GLY A 290 -8.05 7.73 -3.36
CA GLY A 290 -8.97 7.67 -2.21
C GLY A 290 -9.69 6.33 -2.15
N GLN A 291 -9.64 5.65 -1.00
CA GLN A 291 -10.38 4.41 -0.74
C GLN A 291 -11.44 4.62 0.35
N SER A 292 -12.70 4.24 0.11
CA SER A 292 -13.79 4.34 1.10
C SER A 292 -13.91 5.78 1.65
N TYR A 293 -13.78 6.04 2.96
CA TYR A 293 -13.70 7.42 3.50
C TYR A 293 -12.62 8.27 2.80
N GLY A 294 -11.52 7.67 2.37
CA GLY A 294 -10.49 8.33 1.56
C GLY A 294 -11.04 8.93 0.26
N THR A 295 -12.14 8.41 -0.30
CA THR A 295 -12.84 9.04 -1.43
C THR A 295 -13.54 10.34 -1.06
N GLN A 296 -14.07 10.43 0.17
CA GLN A 296 -14.59 11.69 0.69
C GLN A 296 -13.43 12.67 0.92
N LEU A 297 -12.34 12.23 1.55
CA LEU A 297 -11.15 13.08 1.72
C LEU A 297 -10.63 13.59 0.36
N ALA A 298 -10.55 12.73 -0.65
CA ALA A 298 -10.13 13.12 -2.00
C ALA A 298 -11.05 14.18 -2.61
N GLN A 299 -12.37 14.10 -2.42
CA GLN A 299 -13.30 15.15 -2.85
C GLN A 299 -13.06 16.48 -2.10
N PHE A 300 -12.68 16.46 -0.82
CA PHE A 300 -12.29 17.67 -0.10
C PHE A 300 -10.99 18.26 -0.65
N VAL A 301 -9.99 17.43 -1.02
CA VAL A 301 -8.78 17.90 -1.69
C VAL A 301 -9.12 18.50 -3.06
N MET A 302 -9.96 17.85 -3.87
CA MET A 302 -10.41 18.39 -5.16
C MET A 302 -11.08 19.75 -5.05
N ARG A 303 -11.83 20.00 -3.97
CA ARG A 303 -12.51 21.28 -3.76
C ARG A 303 -11.58 22.36 -3.20
N ASN A 304 -10.70 21.99 -2.27
CA ASN A 304 -9.97 22.96 -1.46
C ASN A 304 -8.53 23.19 -1.94
N HIS A 305 -7.94 22.20 -2.59
CA HIS A 305 -6.58 22.20 -3.14
C HIS A 305 -6.54 21.60 -4.57
N PRO A 306 -7.39 22.02 -5.52
CA PRO A 306 -7.39 21.45 -6.87
C PRO A 306 -6.04 21.61 -7.59
N GLU A 307 -5.27 22.65 -7.25
CA GLU A 307 -4.00 22.99 -7.87
C GLU A 307 -2.90 21.94 -7.70
N ILE A 308 -3.01 21.09 -6.66
CA ILE A 308 -2.01 20.06 -6.36
C ILE A 308 -2.26 18.75 -7.09
N LEU A 309 -3.38 18.62 -7.80
CA LEU A 309 -3.82 17.36 -8.37
C LEU A 309 -3.37 17.23 -9.83
N GLU A 310 -2.66 16.15 -10.11
CA GLU A 310 -2.46 15.66 -11.48
C GLU A 310 -3.63 14.77 -11.90
N SER A 311 -4.07 13.89 -11.00
CA SER A 311 -5.19 12.95 -11.23
C SER A 311 -5.77 12.46 -9.90
N VAL A 312 -7.00 11.94 -9.93
CA VAL A 312 -7.70 11.42 -8.76
C VAL A 312 -8.36 10.08 -9.10
N ILE A 313 -8.23 9.11 -8.19
CA ILE A 313 -8.92 7.82 -8.23
C ILE A 313 -9.81 7.72 -6.99
N LEU A 314 -11.09 7.36 -7.19
CA LEU A 314 -12.06 7.17 -6.12
C LEU A 314 -12.56 5.73 -6.13
N ASP A 315 -12.14 4.94 -5.13
CA ASP A 315 -12.46 3.53 -4.99
C ASP A 315 -13.37 3.29 -3.77
N GLY A 316 -14.59 2.80 -3.99
CA GLY A 316 -15.62 2.70 -2.94
C GLY A 316 -16.16 4.07 -2.53
N ILE A 317 -16.80 4.76 -3.48
CA ILE A 317 -17.17 6.18 -3.37
C ILE A 317 -18.16 6.44 -2.23
N LEU A 318 -17.81 7.42 -1.40
CA LEU A 318 -18.65 8.04 -0.39
C LEU A 318 -18.94 9.49 -0.79
N ALA A 319 -20.20 9.92 -0.72
CA ALA A 319 -20.57 11.29 -1.05
C ALA A 319 -19.93 12.31 -0.09
N ALA A 320 -19.42 13.43 -0.60
CA ALA A 320 -18.86 14.50 0.23
C ALA A 320 -19.84 15.08 1.25
N THR A 321 -21.15 14.90 1.05
CA THR A 321 -22.22 15.34 1.94
C THR A 321 -22.49 14.41 3.12
N ALA A 322 -21.87 13.22 3.19
CA ALA A 322 -22.05 12.29 4.29
C ALA A 322 -21.30 12.79 5.54
N THR A 323 -22.03 13.23 6.56
CA THR A 323 -21.46 13.87 7.76
C THR A 323 -21.77 13.11 9.05
N LYS A 324 -22.71 12.16 9.02
CA LYS A 324 -23.13 11.33 10.15
C LYS A 324 -23.28 9.89 9.71
N GLU A 325 -23.08 8.92 10.60
CA GLU A 325 -23.13 7.48 10.29
C GLU A 325 -24.35 7.07 9.45
N ALA A 326 -25.52 7.64 9.75
CA ALA A 326 -26.75 7.43 8.98
C ALA A 326 -26.58 7.77 7.48
N ASP A 327 -25.82 8.81 7.13
CA ASP A 327 -25.57 9.20 5.75
C ASP A 327 -24.74 8.17 4.98
N TYR A 328 -23.92 7.37 5.67
CA TYR A 328 -23.06 6.33 5.08
C TYR A 328 -23.82 5.04 4.80
N PHE A 329 -24.78 4.69 5.67
CA PHE A 329 -25.45 3.40 5.68
C PHE A 329 -26.98 3.48 5.76
N ASP A 330 -27.60 4.50 5.15
CA ASP A 330 -29.06 4.58 5.05
C ASP A 330 -29.61 3.58 4.03
N LYS A 331 -29.58 2.30 4.41
CA LYS A 331 -30.10 1.20 3.60
C LYS A 331 -31.59 1.42 3.36
N ARG A 332 -32.34 1.82 4.40
CA ARG A 332 -33.80 1.93 4.33
C ARG A 332 -34.22 2.99 3.32
N ASP A 333 -33.72 4.22 3.40
CA ASP A 333 -34.12 5.25 2.45
C ASP A 333 -33.56 4.98 1.07
N SER A 334 -32.41 4.32 0.95
CA SER A 334 -31.91 3.83 -0.34
C SER A 334 -32.90 2.85 -0.98
N TRP A 335 -33.46 1.91 -0.22
CA TRP A 335 -34.53 1.02 -0.71
C TRP A 335 -35.82 1.79 -1.01
N LEU A 336 -36.21 2.76 -0.18
CA LEU A 336 -37.41 3.57 -0.43
C LEU A 336 -37.27 4.41 -1.70
N ARG A 337 -36.08 4.93 -2.04
CA ARG A 337 -35.83 5.63 -3.31
C ARG A 337 -35.94 4.73 -4.54
N VAL A 338 -35.61 3.44 -4.42
CA VAL A 338 -35.70 2.48 -5.53
C VAL A 338 -37.14 2.04 -5.78
N PHE A 339 -37.96 1.99 -4.73
CA PHE A 339 -39.34 1.51 -4.80
C PHE A 339 -40.41 2.61 -4.76
N ALA A 340 -40.00 3.89 -4.77
CA ALA A 340 -40.88 5.04 -4.93
C ALA A 340 -41.16 5.32 -6.41
#